data_AF-A0A2V8DRN3-F1
#
_entry.id   AF-A0A2V8DRN3-F1
#
_cell.length_a   1.000
_cell.length_b   1.000
_cell.length_c   1.000
_cell.angle_alpha   90.00
_cell.angle_beta   90.00
_cell.angle_gamma   90.00
#
_symmetry.space_group_name_H-M   'P 1'
#
loop_
_entity.id
_entity.type
_entity.pdbx_description
1 polymer ?
#
loop_
_entity_poly.entity_id
_entity_poly.type
_entity_poly.pdbx_seq_one_letter_code
_entity_poly.pdbx_strand_id
1 'polypeptide(L)' 'RADTYDAFKQAMEGRPGFVIAPWCGSAACEAQIKTDTQATIRNMPLDRSTPAGRCVRCDNPAQAEAWFAKAY' A
#
# COMPACT_ATOMS: atom_id res chain seq x y z
N ARG A 1 6.57 7.74 0.21
CA ARG A 1 5.61 7.22 -0.79
C ARG A 1 6.32 6.18 -1.63
N ALA A 2 5.64 5.12 -2.05
CA ALA A 2 6.18 4.10 -2.95
C ALA A 2 5.24 3.91 -4.15
N ASP A 3 5.79 3.94 -5.36
CA ASP A 3 5.05 3.78 -6.61
C ASP A 3 5.29 2.40 -7.26
N THR A 4 6.23 1.59 -6.75
CA THR A 4 6.50 0.22 -7.20
C THR A 4 6.51 -0.76 -6.03
N TYR A 5 6.23 -2.04 -6.32
CA TYR A 5 6.18 -3.08 -5.29
C TYR A 5 7.54 -3.34 -4.62
N ASP A 6 8.63 -3.27 -5.39
CA ASP A 6 9.96 -3.48 -4.82
C ASP A 6 10.38 -2.34 -3.90
N ALA A 7 10.11 -1.09 -4.29
CA ALA A 7 10.36 0.06 -3.41
C ALA A 7 9.49 -0.01 -2.14
N PHE A 8 8.26 -0.51 -2.27
CA PHE A 8 7.37 -0.74 -1.13
C PHE A 8 7.94 -1.81 -0.17
N LYS A 9 8.39 -2.96 -0.68
CA LYS A 9 9.01 -4.02 0.13
C LYS A 9 10.27 -3.52 0.85
N GLN A 10 11.16 -2.86 0.14
CA GLN A 10 12.38 -2.28 0.71
C GLN A 10 12.07 -1.24 1.80
N ALA A 11 11.04 -0.41 1.60
CA ALA A 11 10.60 0.55 2.60
C ALA A 11 10.07 -0.14 3.87
N MET A 12 9.37 -1.27 3.71
CA MET A 12 8.87 -2.07 4.84
C MET A 12 9.98 -2.83 5.58
N GLU A 13 11.03 -3.28 4.90
CA GLU A 13 12.16 -3.96 5.53
C GLU A 13 13.05 -3.01 6.33
N GLY A 14 13.29 -1.80 5.80
CA GLY A 14 14.28 -0.89 6.38
C GLY A 14 13.77 -0.01 7.53
N ARG A 15 12.70 0.78 7.30
CA ARG A 15 12.31 1.88 8.21
C ARG A 15 11.00 1.59 8.94
N PRO A 16 10.96 1.63 10.29
CA PRO A 16 9.69 1.65 11.01
C PRO A 16 8.96 2.97 10.70
N GLY A 17 7.76 2.87 10.13
CA GLY A 17 6.96 4.03 9.76
C GLY A 17 5.81 3.70 8.83
N PHE A 18 5.15 4.74 8.33
CA PHE A 18 4.08 4.64 7.34
C PHE A 18 4.65 4.77 5.91
N VAL A 19 4.20 3.89 5.02
CA VAL A 19 4.44 3.99 3.58
C VAL A 19 3.11 4.28 2.91
N ILE A 20 3.04 5.42 2.25
CA ILE A 20 1.89 5.80 1.42
C ILE A 20 2.08 5.18 0.04
N ALA A 21 1.09 4.44 -0.44
CA ALA A 21 1.12 3.81 -1.75
C ALA A 21 -0.28 3.74 -2.39
N PRO A 22 -0.40 3.78 -3.73
CA PRO A 22 -1.69 3.64 -4.39
C PRO A 22 -2.26 2.23 -4.19
N TRP A 23 -3.57 2.16 -3.96
CA TRP A 23 -4.24 0.96 -3.50
C TRP A 23 -5.49 0.65 -4.33
N CYS A 24 -5.65 -0.61 -4.74
CA CYS A 24 -6.78 -1.04 -5.58
C CYS A 24 -8.09 -1.29 -4.81
N GLY A 25 -8.10 -1.25 -3.48
CA GLY A 25 -9.29 -1.55 -2.67
C GLY A 25 -9.61 -3.04 -2.48
N SER A 26 -8.80 -3.96 -3.02
CA SER A 26 -9.09 -5.41 -2.96
C SER A 26 -8.51 -6.07 -1.70
N ALA A 27 -9.36 -6.64 -0.85
CA ALA A 27 -8.95 -7.38 0.34
C ALA A 27 -7.96 -8.52 0.04
N ALA A 28 -8.10 -9.20 -1.11
CA ALA A 28 -7.17 -10.26 -1.53
C ALA A 28 -5.76 -9.70 -1.78
N CYS A 29 -5.67 -8.51 -2.35
CA CYS A 29 -4.40 -7.86 -2.60
C CYS A 29 -3.74 -7.40 -1.28
N GLU A 30 -4.52 -7.05 -0.25
CA GLU A 30 -3.99 -6.61 1.06
C GLU A 30 -3.46 -7.80 1.82
N ALA A 31 -4.20 -8.92 1.77
CA ALA A 31 -3.75 -10.19 2.34
C ALA A 31 -2.39 -10.60 1.76
N GLN A 32 -2.18 -10.44 0.46
CA GLN A 32 -0.90 -10.77 -0.19
C GLN A 32 0.22 -9.79 0.22
N ILE A 33 -0.06 -8.48 0.29
CA ILE A 33 0.90 -7.51 0.84
C ILE A 33 1.29 -7.88 2.27
N LYS A 34 0.32 -8.27 3.10
CA LYS A 34 0.55 -8.70 4.49
C LYS A 34 1.40 -9.96 4.54
N THR A 35 1.13 -10.96 3.70
CA THR A 35 1.94 -12.18 3.62
C THR A 35 3.38 -11.87 3.24
N ASP A 36 3.60 -10.98 2.27
CA ASP A 36 4.93 -10.70 1.74
C ASP A 36 5.74 -9.73 2.63
N THR A 37 5.09 -8.78 3.30
CA THR A 37 5.76 -7.65 3.97
C THR A 37 5.40 -7.47 5.44
N GLN A 38 4.41 -8.23 5.94
CA GLN A 38 3.78 -8.05 7.26
C GLN A 38 3.12 -6.67 7.46
N ALA A 39 2.99 -5.89 6.40
CA ALA A 39 2.33 -4.60 6.43
C ALA A 39 0.83 -4.72 6.19
N THR A 40 0.06 -3.92 6.91
CA THR A 40 -1.40 -3.79 6.74
C THR A 40 -1.77 -2.33 6.54
N ILE A 41 -2.96 -2.07 6.00
CA ILE A 41 -3.47 -0.70 5.87
C ILE A 41 -3.80 -0.15 7.26
N ARG A 42 -3.31 1.04 7.57
CA ARG A 42 -3.53 1.75 8.84
C ARG A 42 -4.44 2.95 8.71
N ASN A 43 -4.41 3.60 7.56
CA ASN A 43 -5.27 4.73 7.26
C ASN A 43 -5.52 4.81 5.75
N MET A 44 -6.71 5.27 5.38
CA MET A 44 -7.07 5.64 4.02
C MET A 44 -7.76 7.00 4.10
N PRO A 45 -7.19 8.08 3.51
CA PRO A 45 -7.86 9.36 3.44
C PRO A 45 -9.23 9.21 2.79
N LEU A 46 -10.27 9.74 3.46
CA LEU A 46 -11.64 9.76 2.93
C LEU A 46 -11.82 10.77 1.80
N ASP A 47 -10.88 11.70 1.67
CA ASP A 47 -10.89 12.69 0.60
C ASP A 47 -10.55 12.02 -0.73
N ARG A 48 -11.57 11.88 -1.57
CA ARG A 48 -11.56 11.09 -2.82
C ARG A 48 -10.89 11.85 -3.96
N SER A 49 -9.74 12.48 -3.73
CA SER A 49 -8.83 12.74 -4.84
C SER A 49 -8.45 11.37 -5.40
N THR A 50 -9.14 10.98 -6.48
CA THR A 50 -8.97 9.67 -7.12
C THR A 50 -7.50 9.61 -7.51
N PRO A 51 -6.68 8.73 -6.90
CA PRO A 51 -5.26 8.75 -7.18
C PRO A 51 -5.10 8.33 -8.64
N ALA A 52 -4.56 9.23 -9.47
CA ALA A 52 -4.12 8.84 -10.80
C ALA A 52 -2.99 7.83 -10.62
N GLY A 53 -3.22 6.57 -10.97
CA GLY A 53 -2.19 5.54 -10.83
C GLY A 53 -2.71 4.11 -10.79
N ARG A 54 -1.75 3.22 -10.58
CA ARG A 54 -1.93 1.78 -10.45
C ARG A 54 -1.59 1.34 -9.05
N CYS A 55 -2.26 0.31 -8.56
CA CYS A 55 -1.99 -0.28 -7.27
C CYS A 55 -0.54 -0.75 -7.19
N VAL A 56 0.12 -0.41 -6.09
CA VAL A 56 1.54 -0.70 -5.83
C VAL A 56 1.93 -2.17 -5.98
N ARG A 57 0.96 -3.08 -5.94
CA ARG A 57 1.21 -4.53 -5.92
C ARG A 57 0.59 -5.31 -7.08
N CYS A 58 -0.63 -4.99 -7.52
CA CYS A 58 -1.32 -5.74 -8.57
C CYS A 58 -1.53 -4.97 -9.88
N ASP A 59 -0.98 -3.75 -9.99
CA ASP A 59 -1.08 -2.86 -11.16
C ASP A 59 -2.49 -2.46 -11.63
N ASN A 60 -3.54 -2.94 -10.96
CA ASN A 60 -4.92 -2.53 -11.21
C ASN A 60 -5.13 -1.04 -10.90
N PRO A 61 -6.15 -0.39 -11.46
CA PRO A 61 -6.47 1.00 -11.15
C PRO A 61 -6.55 1.25 -9.63
N ALA A 62 -5.83 2.26 -9.15
CA ALA A 62 -5.88 2.65 -7.76
C ALA A 62 -7.22 3.34 -7.45
N GLN A 63 -7.87 2.93 -6.37
CA GLN A 63 -9.12 3.51 -5.88
C GLN A 63 -8.86 4.52 -4.76
N ALA A 64 -7.74 4.37 -4.02
CA ALA A 64 -7.36 5.25 -2.91
C ALA A 64 -5.83 5.25 -2.70
N GLU A 65 -5.31 6.25 -1.99
CA GLU A 65 -3.96 6.18 -1.41
C GLU A 65 -4.06 5.56 -0.02
N ALA A 66 -3.40 4.43 0.20
CA ALA A 66 -3.41 3.74 1.47
C ALA A 66 -2.07 3.93 2.21
N TRP A 67 -2.18 4.08 3.52
CA TRP A 67 -1.05 4.20 4.43
C TRP A 67 -0.79 2.83 5.04
N PHE A 68 0.29 2.20 4.62
CA PHE A 68 0.70 0.89 5.11
C PHE A 68 1.72 1.02 6.22
N ALA A 69 1.65 0.15 7.21
CA ALA A 69 2.72 -0.03 8.20
C ALA A 69 2.71 -1.47 8.69
N LYS A 70 3.86 -1.95 9.18
CA LYS A 70 3.96 -3.26 9.84
C LYS A 70 3.06 -3.33 11.06
N ALA A 71 2.41 -4.48 11.25
CA ALA A 71 1.76 -4.83 12.51
C ALA A 71 2.75 -5.61 13.36
N TYR A 72 2.92 -5.18 14.60
CA TYR A 72 3.66 -5.92 15.63
C TYR A 72 2.97 -7.25 15.92
#